data_AF-A0A396HZ74-F1
#
_entry.id   AF-A0A396HZ74-F1
#
_cell.length_a   1.000
_cell.length_b   1.000
_cell.length_c   1.000
_cell.angle_alpha   90.00
_cell.angle_beta   90.00
_cell.angle_gamma   90.00
#
_symmetry.space_group_name_H-M   'P 1'
#
loop_
_entity.id
_entity.type
_entity.pdbx_description
1 polymer ?
#
loop_
_entity_poly.entity_id
_entity_poly.type
_entity_poly.pdbx_seq_one_letter_code
_entity_poly.pdbx_strand_id
1 'polypeptide(L)'
;MSLPLPPRVDPKIWQICVGPDVKIPKIHSKVYYFPRGHLEHACSSPTAATRTILDRYRSSIPCIVSSVDLFVDPHTDEVFAKLLLTPVTDQEPPPPVVPGQEDDDGDNLVSYVKTLTQSDCTRVLCVPIECSNLIFPKLDLDKSQSITVTDLKNQEWRYTYTYSNSSRLHTGWLNFVREKKLVANDSVVFIKNSAGKISVGIRRNTKFTTDEAAEGSENLTDEIKVLDAAELAEKNTAFDVVYYPTASGWRDFVVDAKTVDDAMKIGWKSGMRVKLPLKKYESSNSKMTISQLKGTISFVFNHSSNVPNWRILEVNWDGLDIPQIPNLVNPWQVEVYNIHAPSTSSSTVNNPRLAESSSPQQIPYSMPGTSGTLPDT
;
A
#
# COMPACT_ATOMS: atom_id res chain seq x y z
N MET A 1 3.58 -37.12 -0.04
CA MET A 1 4.27 -36.42 -1.15
C MET A 1 4.34 -34.96 -0.75
N SER A 2 5.51 -34.34 -0.72
CA SER A 2 5.65 -32.90 -0.48
C SER A 2 4.98 -32.14 -1.63
N LEU A 3 4.17 -31.13 -1.31
CA LEU A 3 3.62 -30.23 -2.33
C LEU A 3 4.79 -29.58 -3.10
N PRO A 4 4.70 -29.45 -4.44
CA PRO A 4 5.74 -28.81 -5.22
C PRO A 4 5.94 -27.36 -4.76
N LEU A 5 7.20 -26.94 -4.62
CA LEU A 5 7.53 -25.55 -4.30
C LEU A 5 6.97 -24.62 -5.40
N PRO A 6 6.40 -23.48 -5.02
CA PRO A 6 5.88 -22.51 -5.99
C PRO A 6 7.01 -22.00 -6.91
N PRO A 7 6.71 -21.59 -8.15
CA PRO A 7 7.73 -21.08 -9.06
C PRO A 7 8.39 -19.82 -8.50
N ARG A 8 9.72 -19.77 -8.55
CA ARG A 8 10.50 -18.58 -8.18
C ARG A 8 10.37 -17.51 -9.25
N VAL A 9 10.38 -16.26 -8.83
CA VAL A 9 10.30 -15.09 -9.72
C VAL A 9 11.60 -14.29 -9.60
N ASP A 10 12.11 -13.82 -10.73
CA ASP A 10 13.25 -12.90 -10.77
C ASP A 10 12.95 -11.63 -9.95
N PRO A 11 13.88 -11.12 -9.12
CA PRO A 11 13.64 -9.95 -8.27
C PRO A 11 13.18 -8.69 -9.01
N LYS A 12 13.72 -8.41 -10.21
CA LYS A 12 13.32 -7.23 -10.99
C LYS A 12 11.90 -7.39 -11.52
N ILE A 13 11.57 -8.57 -12.05
CA ILE A 13 10.20 -8.90 -12.49
C ILE A 13 9.22 -8.83 -11.32
N TRP A 14 9.58 -9.42 -10.17
CA TRP A 14 8.76 -9.39 -8.96
C TRP A 14 8.50 -7.94 -8.51
N GLN A 15 9.53 -7.10 -8.47
CA GLN A 15 9.41 -5.68 -8.10
C GLN A 15 8.50 -4.91 -9.06
N ILE A 16 8.62 -5.15 -10.37
CA ILE A 16 7.73 -4.57 -11.38
C ILE A 16 6.28 -5.04 -11.14
N CYS A 17 6.09 -6.32 -10.83
CA CYS A 17 4.78 -6.90 -10.58
C CYS A 17 4.10 -6.36 -9.33
N VAL A 18 4.83 -5.93 -8.30
CA VAL A 18 4.22 -5.36 -7.07
C VAL A 18 4.09 -3.84 -7.13
N GLY A 19 4.96 -3.19 -7.90
CA GLY A 19 5.00 -1.74 -8.08
C GLY A 19 6.16 -1.07 -7.34
N PRO A 20 6.55 0.14 -7.75
CA PRO A 20 7.77 0.81 -7.29
C PRO A 20 7.74 1.25 -5.82
N ASP A 21 6.54 1.43 -5.25
CA ASP A 21 6.38 1.89 -3.86
C ASP A 21 6.50 0.75 -2.82
N VAL A 22 6.39 -0.50 -3.26
CA VAL A 22 6.53 -1.67 -2.39
C VAL A 22 8.02 -1.89 -2.10
N LYS A 23 8.37 -1.97 -0.82
CA LYS A 23 9.74 -2.27 -0.38
C LYS A 23 9.73 -3.52 0.47
N ILE A 24 10.34 -4.60 -0.02
CA ILE A 24 10.63 -5.75 0.84
C ILE A 24 11.83 -5.38 1.73
N PRO A 25 11.80 -5.75 3.03
CA PRO A 25 12.99 -5.73 3.87
C PRO A 25 14.20 -6.42 3.24
N LYS A 26 15.39 -5.82 3.41
CA LYS A 26 16.63 -6.41 2.89
C LYS A 26 17.04 -7.62 3.71
N ILE A 27 17.67 -8.60 3.07
CA ILE A 27 18.34 -9.70 3.79
C ILE A 27 19.36 -9.10 4.77
N HIS A 28 19.44 -9.66 5.97
CA HIS A 28 20.25 -9.22 7.12
C HIS A 28 19.86 -7.86 7.72
N SER A 29 18.77 -7.23 7.28
CA SER A 29 18.25 -6.03 7.95
C SER A 29 17.50 -6.36 9.23
N LYS A 30 17.52 -5.43 10.19
CA LYS A 30 16.71 -5.49 11.42
C LYS A 30 15.30 -4.98 11.11
N VAL A 31 14.30 -5.76 11.50
CA VAL A 31 12.88 -5.48 11.30
C VAL A 31 12.09 -5.72 12.58
N TYR A 32 10.88 -5.18 12.67
CA TYR A 32 9.87 -5.64 13.61
C TYR A 32 8.83 -6.50 12.89
N TYR A 33 8.55 -7.67 13.46
CA TYR A 33 7.41 -8.51 13.14
C TYR A 33 6.23 -8.17 14.05
N PHE A 34 5.06 -7.92 13.47
CA PHE A 34 3.81 -7.61 14.18
C PHE A 34 2.78 -8.72 13.99
N PRO A 35 2.56 -9.62 14.98
CA PRO A 35 1.62 -10.74 14.84
C PRO A 35 0.19 -10.32 14.46
N ARG A 36 -0.29 -9.20 15.02
CA ARG A 36 -1.64 -8.68 14.73
C ARG A 36 -1.74 -8.16 13.29
N GLY A 37 -0.69 -7.54 12.78
CA GLY A 37 -0.59 -7.17 11.36
C GLY A 37 -0.54 -8.40 10.46
N HIS A 38 0.18 -9.45 10.85
CA HIS A 38 0.23 -10.72 10.11
C HIS A 38 -1.16 -11.36 10.02
N LEU A 39 -1.95 -11.32 11.10
CA LEU A 39 -3.33 -11.79 11.10
C LEU A 39 -4.22 -10.99 10.15
N GLU A 40 -4.17 -9.65 10.19
CA GLU A 40 -4.91 -8.79 9.24
C GLU A 40 -4.48 -9.02 7.78
N HIS A 41 -3.20 -9.34 7.60
CA HIS A 41 -2.62 -9.63 6.30
C HIS A 41 -3.09 -10.96 5.75
N ALA A 42 -3.12 -12.01 6.57
CA ALA A 42 -3.46 -13.37 6.16
C ALA A 42 -4.98 -13.56 6.07
N CYS A 43 -5.74 -13.13 7.08
CA CYS A 43 -7.18 -13.37 7.17
C CYS A 43 -7.97 -12.05 7.17
N SER A 44 -8.97 -11.95 6.29
CA SER A 44 -9.84 -10.75 6.21
C SER A 44 -10.87 -10.67 7.33
N SER A 45 -11.26 -11.81 7.92
CA SER A 45 -12.25 -11.90 8.99
C SER A 45 -11.80 -12.88 10.07
N PRO A 46 -10.79 -12.51 10.87
CA PRO A 46 -10.22 -13.43 11.85
C PRO A 46 -11.21 -13.77 12.97
N THR A 47 -11.09 -14.96 13.56
CA THR A 47 -11.91 -15.35 14.72
C THR A 47 -11.55 -14.55 15.99
N ALA A 48 -12.51 -14.42 16.90
CA ALA A 48 -12.26 -13.78 18.20
C ALA A 48 -11.24 -14.55 19.04
N ALA A 49 -11.28 -15.88 18.98
CA ALA A 49 -10.34 -16.75 19.69
C ALA A 49 -8.89 -16.49 19.26
N THR A 50 -8.61 -16.41 17.95
CA THR A 50 -7.28 -16.12 17.42
C THR A 50 -6.77 -14.76 17.87
N ARG A 51 -7.62 -13.73 17.86
CA ARG A 51 -7.26 -12.40 18.41
C ARG A 51 -6.87 -12.49 19.89
N THR A 52 -7.68 -13.16 20.70
CA THR A 52 -7.41 -13.33 22.14
C THR A 52 -6.12 -14.12 22.42
N ILE A 53 -5.74 -15.05 21.54
CA ILE A 53 -4.45 -15.75 21.64
C ILE A 53 -3.29 -14.78 21.37
N LEU A 54 -3.35 -14.05 20.26
CA LEU A 54 -2.31 -13.08 19.89
C LEU A 54 -2.16 -11.94 20.90
N ASP A 55 -3.24 -11.52 21.55
CA ASP A 55 -3.19 -10.49 22.60
C ASP A 55 -2.38 -10.93 23.85
N ARG A 56 -2.07 -12.23 23.99
CA ARG A 56 -1.16 -12.75 25.04
C ARG A 56 0.32 -12.79 24.61
N TYR A 57 0.60 -12.60 23.34
CA TYR A 57 1.96 -12.54 22.79
C TYR A 57 2.46 -11.10 22.75
N ARG A 58 3.75 -10.90 22.48
CA ARG A 58 4.32 -9.56 22.32
C ARG A 58 3.70 -8.90 21.10
N SER A 59 3.38 -7.61 21.24
CA SER A 59 2.79 -6.82 20.16
C SER A 59 3.75 -6.61 18.98
N SER A 60 5.05 -6.66 19.25
CA SER A 60 6.11 -6.59 18.27
C SER A 60 7.32 -7.43 18.70
N ILE A 61 7.96 -8.05 17.72
CA ILE A 61 9.14 -8.89 17.92
C ILE A 61 10.24 -8.36 16.99
N PRO A 62 11.38 -7.85 17.52
CA PRO A 62 12.51 -7.50 16.67
C PRO A 62 13.15 -8.77 16.09
N CYS A 63 13.42 -8.75 14.79
CA CYS A 63 14.00 -9.86 14.05
C CYS A 63 15.10 -9.39 13.10
N ILE A 64 15.95 -10.31 12.67
CA ILE A 64 16.78 -10.19 11.47
C ILE A 64 16.11 -10.97 10.34
N VAL A 65 16.13 -10.40 9.13
CA VAL A 65 15.69 -11.09 7.91
C VAL A 65 16.79 -12.07 7.48
N SER A 66 16.54 -13.36 7.63
CA SER A 66 17.52 -14.42 7.33
C SER A 66 17.45 -14.89 5.88
N SER A 67 16.27 -14.85 5.25
CA SER A 67 16.12 -15.07 3.81
C SER A 67 14.94 -14.29 3.24
N VAL A 68 15.01 -14.01 1.95
CA VAL A 68 13.91 -13.46 1.14
C VAL A 68 13.81 -14.34 -0.10
N ASP A 69 12.69 -15.05 -0.24
CA ASP A 69 12.40 -15.85 -1.42
C ASP A 69 11.16 -15.29 -2.13
N LEU A 70 11.27 -15.06 -3.43
CA LEU A 70 10.24 -14.42 -4.24
C LEU A 70 9.55 -15.44 -5.15
N PHE A 71 8.23 -15.49 -5.06
CA PHE A 71 7.42 -16.54 -5.69
C PHE A 71 6.21 -15.96 -6.42
N VAL A 72 5.61 -16.79 -7.27
CA VAL A 72 4.25 -16.61 -7.79
C VAL A 72 3.35 -17.67 -7.20
N ASP A 73 2.16 -17.25 -6.74
CA ASP A 73 1.15 -18.14 -6.22
C ASP A 73 0.57 -19.00 -7.36
N PRO A 74 0.58 -20.34 -7.23
CA PRO A 74 0.12 -21.22 -8.30
C PRO A 74 -1.38 -21.08 -8.60
N HIS A 75 -2.19 -20.64 -7.63
CA HIS A 75 -3.63 -20.52 -7.74
C HIS A 75 -4.07 -19.10 -8.12
N THR A 76 -3.46 -18.08 -7.51
CA THR A 76 -3.92 -16.69 -7.70
C THR A 76 -3.15 -15.94 -8.79
N ASP A 77 -1.98 -16.46 -9.19
CA ASP A 77 -1.00 -15.80 -10.07
C ASP A 77 -0.43 -14.48 -9.51
N GLU A 78 -0.71 -14.16 -8.24
CA GLU A 78 -0.11 -13.04 -7.55
C GLU A 78 1.30 -13.38 -7.09
N VAL A 79 2.18 -12.38 -7.14
CA VAL A 79 3.52 -12.53 -6.59
C VAL A 79 3.51 -12.32 -5.08
N PHE A 80 4.32 -13.10 -4.37
CA PHE A 80 4.48 -12.98 -2.93
C PHE A 80 5.93 -13.20 -2.51
N ALA A 81 6.26 -12.80 -1.29
CA ALA A 81 7.54 -13.05 -0.67
C ALA A 81 7.38 -14.01 0.50
N LYS A 82 8.30 -14.97 0.63
CA LYS A 82 8.48 -15.76 1.83
C LYS A 82 9.71 -15.24 2.56
N LEU A 83 9.53 -14.85 3.82
CA LEU A 83 10.59 -14.28 4.65
C LEU A 83 10.90 -15.25 5.78
N LEU A 84 12.17 -15.64 5.91
CA LEU A 84 12.64 -16.31 7.13
C LEU A 84 13.09 -15.24 8.12
N LEU A 85 12.46 -15.19 9.28
CA LEU A 85 12.76 -14.23 10.34
C LEU A 85 13.41 -14.93 11.51
N THR A 86 14.46 -14.34 12.05
CA THR A 86 15.12 -14.81 13.27
C THR A 86 14.95 -13.75 14.36
N PRO A 87 14.16 -14.03 15.42
CA PRO A 87 14.02 -13.14 16.57
C PRO A 87 15.38 -12.78 17.18
N VAL A 88 15.56 -11.52 17.55
CA VAL A 88 16.76 -11.05 18.23
C VAL A 88 16.40 -10.37 19.55
N THR A 89 17.37 -10.32 20.46
CA THR A 89 17.25 -9.53 21.69
C THR A 89 17.98 -8.19 21.52
N ASP A 90 17.57 -7.15 22.25
CA ASP A 90 18.09 -5.78 22.09
C ASP A 90 19.61 -5.61 22.34
N GLN A 91 20.30 -6.66 22.77
CA GLN A 91 21.74 -6.66 23.02
C GLN A 91 22.59 -7.17 21.86
N GLU A 92 21.98 -7.66 20.77
CA GLU A 92 22.74 -8.19 19.64
C GLU A 92 23.12 -7.06 18.67
N PRO A 93 24.42 -6.84 18.40
CA PRO A 93 24.83 -5.83 17.43
C PRO A 93 24.24 -6.19 16.06
N PRO A 94 23.77 -5.20 15.28
CA PRO A 94 23.26 -5.47 13.95
C PRO A 94 24.35 -6.17 13.14
N PRO A 95 24.03 -7.21 12.37
CA PRO A 95 25.00 -7.85 11.50
C PRO A 95 25.59 -6.78 10.55
N PRO A 96 26.87 -6.92 10.18
CA PRO A 96 27.51 -5.95 9.29
C PRO A 96 26.68 -5.81 8.01
N VAL A 97 26.39 -4.55 7.64
CA VAL A 97 25.70 -4.23 6.39
C VAL A 97 26.57 -4.74 5.26
N VAL A 98 26.19 -5.87 4.68
CA VAL A 98 26.80 -6.35 3.45
C VAL A 98 26.40 -5.34 2.36
N PRO A 99 27.34 -4.74 1.63
CA PRO A 99 27.01 -3.91 0.48
C PRO A 99 26.08 -4.70 -0.42
N GLY A 100 24.91 -4.14 -0.73
CA GLY A 100 24.00 -4.77 -1.68
C GLY A 100 24.76 -5.01 -2.97
N GLN A 101 24.64 -6.21 -3.54
CA GLN A 101 25.09 -6.44 -4.90
C GLN A 101 24.44 -5.36 -5.77
N GLU A 102 25.26 -4.53 -6.42
CA GLU A 102 24.79 -3.62 -7.44
C GLU A 102 24.10 -4.47 -8.51
N ASP A 103 22.82 -4.19 -8.74
CA ASP A 103 22.04 -4.87 -9.76
C ASP A 103 22.73 -4.65 -11.11
N ASP A 104 23.18 -5.75 -11.70
CA ASP A 104 23.68 -5.83 -13.07
C ASP A 104 22.74 -5.07 -14.01
N ASP A 105 23.26 -4.06 -14.72
CA ASP A 105 22.57 -3.17 -15.66
C ASP A 105 22.19 -3.90 -16.98
N GLY A 106 22.30 -5.23 -17.02
CA GLY A 106 22.25 -6.04 -18.23
C GLY A 106 20.88 -6.25 -18.87
N ASP A 107 19.77 -5.99 -18.15
CA ASP A 107 18.42 -6.17 -18.71
C ASP A 107 17.54 -4.95 -18.46
N ASN A 108 17.48 -4.08 -19.46
CA ASN A 108 16.55 -2.96 -19.50
C ASN A 108 15.12 -3.52 -19.65
N LEU A 109 14.39 -3.59 -18.54
CA LEU A 109 12.99 -3.99 -18.51
C LEU A 109 12.10 -2.74 -18.58
N VAL A 110 11.16 -2.75 -19.52
CA VAL A 110 10.08 -1.76 -19.55
C VAL A 110 8.77 -2.42 -19.16
N SER A 111 7.90 -1.71 -18.46
CA SER A 111 6.64 -2.25 -17.99
C SER A 111 5.47 -1.29 -18.11
N TYR A 112 4.27 -1.85 -18.20
CA TYR A 112 3.03 -1.11 -18.20
C TYR A 112 1.96 -1.85 -17.39
N VAL A 113 1.35 -1.15 -16.45
CA VAL A 113 0.25 -1.68 -15.63
C VAL A 113 -1.07 -1.23 -16.23
N LYS A 114 -1.95 -2.18 -16.52
CA LYS A 114 -3.32 -1.89 -16.92
C LYS A 114 -4.31 -2.47 -15.92
N THR A 115 -5.07 -1.59 -15.28
CA THR A 115 -6.29 -1.96 -14.56
C THR A 115 -7.40 -2.31 -15.55
N LEU A 116 -8.01 -3.48 -15.36
CA LEU A 116 -9.01 -4.04 -16.24
C LEU A 116 -10.37 -3.38 -16.00
N THR A 117 -11.01 -2.97 -17.09
CA THR A 117 -12.41 -2.53 -17.07
C THR A 117 -13.34 -3.72 -17.24
N GLN A 118 -14.64 -3.53 -16.97
CA GLN A 118 -15.65 -4.56 -17.26
C GLN A 118 -15.64 -5.02 -18.72
N SER A 119 -15.37 -4.11 -19.68
CA SER A 119 -15.27 -4.46 -21.10
C SER A 119 -14.04 -5.32 -21.40
N ASP A 120 -12.93 -5.11 -20.67
CA ASP A 120 -11.73 -5.92 -20.85
C ASP A 120 -11.99 -7.37 -20.44
N CYS A 121 -12.74 -7.60 -19.36
CA CYS A 121 -13.05 -8.96 -18.90
C CYS A 121 -14.13 -9.68 -19.71
N THR A 122 -14.87 -8.98 -20.58
CA THR A 122 -16.01 -9.56 -21.33
C THR A 122 -15.85 -9.55 -22.85
N ARG A 123 -14.94 -8.74 -23.40
CA ARG A 123 -14.78 -8.58 -24.86
C ARG A 123 -13.32 -8.75 -25.29
N VAL A 124 -12.57 -7.65 -25.31
CA VAL A 124 -11.19 -7.59 -25.80
C VAL A 124 -10.41 -6.64 -24.90
N LEU A 125 -9.11 -6.85 -24.76
CA LEU A 125 -8.28 -5.91 -24.03
C LEU A 125 -8.06 -4.66 -24.88
N CYS A 126 -8.53 -3.50 -24.42
CA CYS A 126 -8.19 -2.22 -25.06
C CYS A 126 -6.81 -1.74 -24.59
N VAL A 127 -5.76 -1.91 -25.39
CA VAL A 127 -4.39 -1.53 -25.03
C VAL A 127 -4.21 -0.01 -25.14
N PRO A 128 -3.88 0.71 -24.04
CA PRO A 128 -3.58 2.14 -24.07
C PRO A 128 -2.41 2.45 -24.99
N ILE A 129 -2.39 3.64 -25.58
CA ILE A 129 -1.38 4.02 -26.58
C ILE A 129 0.03 3.99 -25.99
N GLU A 130 0.19 4.36 -24.73
CA GLU A 130 1.44 4.31 -23.99
C GLU A 130 1.94 2.87 -23.86
N CYS A 131 1.05 1.94 -23.49
CA CYS A 131 1.36 0.51 -23.42
C CYS A 131 1.71 -0.06 -24.81
N SER A 132 0.97 0.35 -25.82
CA SER A 132 1.17 -0.05 -27.21
C SER A 132 2.58 0.34 -27.71
N ASN A 133 2.97 1.59 -27.46
CA ASN A 133 4.28 2.12 -27.85
C ASN A 133 5.43 1.51 -27.03
N LEU A 134 5.19 1.22 -25.76
CA LEU A 134 6.23 0.76 -24.83
C LEU A 134 6.44 -0.75 -24.90
N ILE A 135 5.38 -1.54 -24.94
CA ILE A 135 5.40 -3.00 -24.75
C ILE A 135 5.26 -3.74 -26.09
N PHE A 136 4.20 -3.48 -26.85
CA PHE A 136 3.84 -4.31 -27.99
C PHE A 136 4.66 -3.98 -29.26
N PRO A 137 4.76 -4.92 -30.23
CA PRO A 137 5.50 -4.66 -31.46
C PRO A 137 4.75 -3.62 -32.30
N LYS A 138 5.50 -2.68 -32.89
CA LYS A 138 4.92 -1.71 -33.82
C LYS A 138 4.43 -2.44 -35.08
N LEU A 139 3.21 -2.11 -35.50
CA LEU A 139 2.62 -2.59 -36.74
C LEU A 139 2.23 -1.40 -37.60
N ASP A 140 2.09 -1.64 -38.91
CA ASP A 140 1.37 -0.69 -39.75
C ASP A 140 -0.09 -0.59 -39.32
N LEU A 141 -0.70 0.58 -39.53
CA LEU A 141 -2.10 0.82 -39.19
C LEU A 141 -3.02 -0.25 -39.80
N ASP A 142 -3.95 -0.73 -38.98
CA ASP A 142 -4.98 -1.71 -39.33
C ASP A 142 -4.45 -3.10 -39.73
N LYS A 143 -3.17 -3.38 -39.51
CA LYS A 143 -2.63 -4.75 -39.57
C LYS A 143 -2.84 -5.47 -38.24
N SER A 144 -3.03 -6.78 -38.33
CA SER A 144 -3.05 -7.68 -37.17
C SER A 144 -1.85 -8.62 -37.20
N GLN A 145 -1.35 -8.99 -36.02
CA GLN A 145 -0.27 -9.97 -35.87
C GLN A 145 -0.57 -10.93 -34.71
N SER A 146 -0.05 -12.15 -34.80
CA SER A 146 -0.02 -13.05 -33.64
C SER A 146 1.16 -12.68 -32.76
N ILE A 147 0.90 -12.46 -31.47
CA ILE A 147 1.94 -12.26 -30.45
C ILE A 147 1.86 -13.36 -29.41
N THR A 148 2.98 -13.63 -28.75
CA THR A 148 3.05 -14.54 -27.60
C THR A 148 3.46 -13.75 -26.37
N VAL A 149 2.76 -13.98 -25.27
CA VAL A 149 3.04 -13.40 -23.95
C VAL A 149 3.18 -14.55 -22.97
N THR A 150 4.24 -14.56 -22.16
CA THR A 150 4.49 -15.61 -21.18
C THR A 150 4.08 -15.14 -19.78
N ASP A 151 3.32 -15.91 -19.03
CA ASP A 151 3.06 -15.55 -17.63
C ASP A 151 4.23 -15.92 -16.70
N LEU A 152 4.13 -15.56 -15.43
CA LEU A 152 5.18 -15.81 -14.43
C LEU A 152 5.35 -17.30 -14.07
N LYS A 153 4.42 -18.16 -14.52
CA LYS A 153 4.50 -19.62 -14.38
C LYS A 153 5.08 -20.28 -15.64
N ASN A 154 5.61 -19.49 -16.57
CA ASN A 154 6.16 -19.91 -17.86
C ASN A 154 5.13 -20.48 -18.85
N GLN A 155 3.83 -20.23 -18.65
CA GLN A 155 2.80 -20.61 -19.61
C GLN A 155 2.70 -19.56 -20.73
N GLU A 156 2.68 -20.02 -21.98
CA GLU A 156 2.57 -19.16 -23.15
C GLU A 156 1.12 -18.88 -23.53
N TRP A 157 0.82 -17.62 -23.79
CA TRP A 157 -0.47 -17.12 -24.20
C TRP A 157 -0.37 -16.44 -25.55
N ARG A 158 -1.10 -16.96 -26.55
CA ARG A 158 -1.10 -16.39 -27.91
C ARG A 158 -2.30 -15.49 -28.12
N TYR A 159 -2.02 -14.29 -28.62
CA TYR A 159 -3.05 -13.29 -28.90
C TYR A 159 -2.98 -12.80 -30.34
N THR A 160 -4.14 -12.45 -30.90
CA THR A 160 -4.18 -11.56 -32.07
C THR A 160 -4.14 -10.11 -31.59
N TYR A 161 -3.14 -9.37 -32.00
CA TYR A 161 -2.94 -7.95 -31.68
C TYR A 161 -3.16 -7.08 -32.91
N THR A 162 -3.90 -5.99 -32.75
CA THR A 162 -4.15 -4.96 -33.77
C THR A 162 -3.65 -3.61 -33.27
N TYR A 163 -2.90 -2.91 -34.12
CA TYR A 163 -2.42 -1.54 -33.86
C TYR A 163 -3.27 -0.54 -34.64
N SER A 164 -4.03 0.27 -33.91
CA SER A 164 -4.83 1.38 -34.46
C SER A 164 -5.00 2.45 -33.38
N ASN A 165 -5.81 3.49 -33.66
CA ASN A 165 -6.21 4.52 -32.68
C ASN A 165 -6.74 3.93 -31.36
N SER A 166 -7.20 2.68 -31.37
CA SER A 166 -7.52 1.90 -30.17
C SER A 166 -6.92 0.50 -30.33
N SER A 167 -5.62 0.38 -30.02
CA SER A 167 -4.87 -0.88 -30.07
C SER A 167 -5.50 -1.93 -29.16
N ARG A 168 -5.51 -3.20 -29.57
CA ARG A 168 -6.29 -4.23 -28.84
C ARG A 168 -5.66 -5.63 -28.89
N LEU A 169 -5.93 -6.44 -27.86
CA LEU A 169 -5.73 -7.90 -27.87
C LEU A 169 -7.07 -8.62 -27.99
N HIS A 170 -7.21 -9.45 -29.01
CA HIS A 170 -8.46 -10.13 -29.39
C HIS A 170 -8.44 -11.62 -29.05
N THR A 171 -8.44 -12.48 -30.07
CA THR A 171 -8.39 -13.94 -29.98
C THR A 171 -7.37 -14.37 -28.93
N GLY A 172 -7.77 -15.23 -28.00
CA GLY A 172 -6.95 -15.69 -26.88
C GLY A 172 -7.11 -14.89 -25.58
N TRP A 173 -7.43 -13.60 -25.65
CA TRP A 173 -7.52 -12.74 -24.45
C TRP A 173 -8.60 -13.23 -23.45
N LEU A 174 -9.81 -13.53 -23.93
CA LEU A 174 -10.86 -14.03 -23.03
C LEU A 174 -10.58 -15.43 -22.47
N ASN A 175 -9.70 -16.21 -23.11
CA ASN A 175 -9.24 -17.47 -22.53
C ASN A 175 -8.30 -17.22 -21.36
N PHE A 176 -7.37 -16.26 -21.51
CA PHE A 176 -6.53 -15.79 -20.40
C PHE A 176 -7.39 -15.28 -19.24
N VAL A 177 -8.36 -14.39 -19.50
CA VAL A 177 -9.27 -13.87 -18.47
C VAL A 177 -10.01 -15.00 -17.74
N ARG A 178 -10.54 -15.98 -18.47
CA ARG A 178 -11.31 -17.09 -17.89
C ARG A 178 -10.43 -18.03 -17.05
N GLU A 179 -9.30 -18.45 -17.61
CA GLU A 179 -8.40 -19.40 -16.95
C GLU A 179 -7.73 -18.78 -15.72
N LYS A 180 -7.35 -17.50 -15.81
CA LYS A 180 -6.83 -16.73 -14.69
C LYS A 180 -7.93 -16.17 -13.79
N LYS A 181 -9.21 -16.36 -14.10
CA LYS A 181 -10.36 -15.85 -13.33
C LYS A 181 -10.23 -14.35 -13.01
N LEU A 182 -9.87 -13.54 -14.01
CA LEU A 182 -9.69 -12.10 -13.84
C LEU A 182 -11.03 -11.37 -13.84
N VAL A 183 -11.18 -10.39 -12.95
CA VAL A 183 -12.37 -9.54 -12.85
C VAL A 183 -12.05 -8.07 -13.08
N ALA A 184 -13.07 -7.23 -13.23
CA ALA A 184 -12.88 -5.79 -13.33
C ALA A 184 -12.16 -5.27 -12.07
N ASN A 185 -11.29 -4.28 -12.26
CA ASN A 185 -10.37 -3.70 -11.28
C ASN A 185 -9.12 -4.55 -10.94
N ASP A 186 -9.05 -5.83 -11.33
CA ASP A 186 -7.75 -6.52 -11.35
C ASP A 186 -6.80 -5.78 -12.31
N SER A 187 -5.50 -5.94 -12.13
CA SER A 187 -4.51 -5.35 -13.01
C SER A 187 -3.60 -6.40 -13.64
N VAL A 188 -3.32 -6.22 -14.93
CA VAL A 188 -2.28 -6.96 -15.63
C VAL A 188 -1.04 -6.09 -15.78
N VAL A 189 0.12 -6.68 -15.53
CA VAL A 189 1.42 -6.01 -15.61
C VAL A 189 2.17 -6.60 -16.79
N PHE A 190 2.22 -5.88 -17.91
CA PHE A 190 3.02 -6.29 -19.04
C PHE A 190 4.46 -5.84 -18.86
N ILE A 191 5.40 -6.72 -19.18
CA ILE A 191 6.83 -6.50 -19.01
C ILE A 191 7.50 -6.91 -20.32
N LYS A 192 8.33 -6.05 -20.90
CA LYS A 192 9.14 -6.39 -22.07
C LYS A 192 10.61 -6.26 -21.73
N ASN A 193 11.38 -7.28 -22.08
CA ASN A 193 12.84 -7.26 -21.93
C ASN A 193 13.53 -6.71 -23.19
N SER A 194 14.85 -6.59 -23.09
CA SER A 194 15.76 -6.13 -24.16
C SER A 194 15.64 -6.93 -25.46
N ALA A 195 15.37 -8.24 -25.36
CA ALA A 195 15.18 -9.15 -26.49
C ALA A 195 13.77 -9.07 -27.13
N GLY A 196 12.87 -8.24 -26.60
CA GLY A 196 11.50 -8.09 -27.09
C GLY A 196 10.52 -9.16 -26.63
N LYS A 197 10.93 -10.07 -25.72
CA LYS A 197 10.03 -11.04 -25.10
C LYS A 197 9.10 -10.31 -24.14
N ILE A 198 7.81 -10.62 -24.23
CA ILE A 198 6.77 -10.02 -23.40
C ILE A 198 6.32 -11.03 -22.35
N SER A 199 6.35 -10.62 -21.08
CA SER A 199 5.80 -11.36 -19.94
C SER A 199 4.59 -10.64 -19.35
N VAL A 200 3.73 -11.37 -18.63
CA VAL A 200 2.57 -10.81 -17.92
C VAL A 200 2.49 -11.29 -16.48
N GLY A 201 2.37 -10.33 -15.54
CA GLY A 201 2.00 -10.58 -14.15
C GLY A 201 0.59 -10.11 -13.83
N ILE A 202 0.04 -10.54 -12.69
CA ILE A 202 -1.31 -10.20 -12.23
C ILE A 202 -1.24 -9.55 -10.85
N ARG A 203 -2.04 -8.50 -10.63
CA ARG A 203 -2.36 -7.92 -9.32
C ARG A 203 -3.86 -8.01 -9.11
N ARG A 204 -4.31 -8.60 -8.01
CA ARG A 204 -5.75 -8.70 -7.72
C ARG A 204 -6.24 -7.48 -6.97
N ASN A 205 -7.48 -7.07 -7.26
CA ASN A 205 -8.12 -5.98 -6.51
C ASN A 205 -8.59 -6.44 -5.12
N THR A 206 -9.13 -7.65 -5.04
CA THR A 206 -9.55 -8.31 -3.81
C THR A 206 -8.72 -9.56 -3.61
N LYS A 207 -8.51 -9.97 -2.35
CA LYS A 207 -7.96 -11.31 -2.08
C LYS A 207 -8.79 -12.32 -2.84
N PHE A 208 -8.10 -13.15 -3.62
CA PHE A 208 -8.72 -14.22 -4.36
C PHE A 208 -9.40 -15.19 -3.38
N THR A 209 -10.73 -15.20 -3.35
CA THR A 209 -11.52 -16.21 -2.63
C THR A 209 -11.92 -17.28 -3.64
N THR A 210 -11.46 -18.51 -3.45
CA THR A 210 -11.98 -19.67 -4.16
C THR A 210 -13.47 -19.82 -3.82
N ASP A 211 -14.35 -19.91 -4.83
CA ASP A 211 -15.81 -19.89 -4.68
C ASP A 211 -16.34 -20.80 -3.54
N GLU A 212 -17.08 -20.17 -2.62
CA GLU A 212 -18.22 -20.59 -1.77
C GLU A 212 -18.25 -21.94 -1.02
N ALA A 213 -17.19 -22.76 -1.02
CA ALA A 213 -17.11 -23.95 -0.15
C ALA A 213 -15.91 -23.97 0.82
N ALA A 214 -14.95 -23.05 0.65
CA ALA A 214 -13.66 -23.08 1.34
C ALA A 214 -13.45 -21.96 2.38
N GLU A 215 -14.37 -20.98 2.49
CA GLU A 215 -14.20 -19.81 3.36
C GLU A 215 -14.00 -20.16 4.84
N GLY A 216 -14.56 -21.28 5.32
CA GLY A 216 -14.33 -21.76 6.69
C GLY A 216 -13.02 -22.53 6.88
N SER A 217 -12.53 -23.20 5.85
CA SER A 217 -11.36 -24.08 5.92
C SER A 217 -10.06 -23.34 5.65
N GLU A 218 -10.02 -22.48 4.62
CA GLU A 218 -8.81 -21.74 4.25
C GLU A 218 -8.47 -20.64 5.28
N ASN A 219 -9.48 -19.88 5.75
CA ASN A 219 -9.26 -18.88 6.80
C ASN A 219 -8.74 -19.51 8.10
N LEU A 220 -9.26 -20.69 8.47
CA LEU A 220 -8.77 -21.42 9.65
C LEU A 220 -7.33 -21.87 9.44
N THR A 221 -6.97 -22.32 8.23
CA THR A 221 -5.57 -22.70 7.93
C THR A 221 -4.61 -21.51 7.98
N ASP A 222 -5.04 -20.33 7.55
CA ASP A 222 -4.20 -19.13 7.59
C ASP A 222 -4.06 -18.56 9.00
N GLU A 223 -5.15 -18.56 9.79
CA GLU A 223 -5.08 -18.23 11.22
C GLU A 223 -4.11 -19.15 11.97
N ILE A 224 -4.15 -20.47 11.71
CA ILE A 224 -3.23 -21.43 12.33
C ILE A 224 -1.78 -21.12 11.95
N LYS A 225 -1.48 -20.89 10.67
CA LYS A 225 -0.11 -20.52 10.24
C LYS A 225 0.39 -19.25 10.94
N VAL A 226 -0.48 -18.25 11.12
CA VAL A 226 -0.15 -17.02 11.84
C VAL A 226 0.14 -17.30 13.31
N LEU A 227 -0.68 -18.13 13.96
CA LEU A 227 -0.49 -18.54 15.35
C LEU A 227 0.82 -19.33 15.53
N ASP A 228 1.13 -20.28 14.66
CA ASP A 228 2.37 -21.05 14.68
C ASP A 228 3.59 -20.13 14.53
N ALA A 229 3.56 -19.20 13.57
CA ALA A 229 4.62 -18.21 13.38
C ALA A 229 4.79 -17.31 14.60
N ALA A 230 3.69 -16.83 15.20
CA ALA A 230 3.73 -16.00 16.40
C ALA A 230 4.25 -16.78 17.62
N GLU A 231 3.86 -18.04 17.79
CA GLU A 231 4.35 -18.89 18.87
C GLU A 231 5.86 -19.18 18.73
N LEU A 232 6.34 -19.45 17.52
CA LEU A 232 7.77 -19.59 17.26
C LEU A 232 8.54 -18.29 17.54
N ALA A 233 7.98 -17.14 17.15
CA ALA A 233 8.55 -15.83 17.45
C ALA A 233 8.64 -15.58 18.97
N GLU A 234 7.62 -15.95 19.75
CA GLU A 234 7.65 -15.87 21.21
C GLU A 234 8.71 -16.77 21.84
N LYS A 235 8.92 -17.96 21.27
CA LYS A 235 9.97 -18.88 21.70
C LYS A 235 11.38 -18.48 21.23
N ASN A 236 11.52 -17.33 20.55
CA ASN A 236 12.75 -16.86 19.92
C ASN A 236 13.36 -17.87 18.91
N THR A 237 12.50 -18.61 18.23
CA THR A 237 12.88 -19.57 17.18
C THR A 237 12.70 -18.94 15.82
N ALA A 238 13.59 -19.24 14.87
CA ALA A 238 13.42 -18.78 13.49
C ALA A 238 12.13 -19.32 12.86
N PHE A 239 11.44 -18.50 12.09
CA PHE A 239 10.12 -18.83 11.54
C PHE A 239 9.90 -18.17 10.18
N ASP A 240 9.10 -18.83 9.35
CA ASP A 240 8.71 -18.32 8.04
C ASP A 240 7.42 -17.49 8.13
N VAL A 241 7.35 -16.40 7.37
CA VAL A 241 6.11 -15.68 7.11
C VAL A 241 5.90 -15.49 5.61
N VAL A 242 4.64 -15.46 5.18
CA VAL A 242 4.26 -15.21 3.78
C VAL A 242 3.68 -13.80 3.68
N TYR A 243 4.25 -13.02 2.78
CA TYR A 243 3.89 -11.62 2.56
C TYR A 243 3.43 -11.40 1.11
N TYR A 244 2.15 -11.06 0.96
CA TYR A 244 1.54 -10.64 -0.31
C TYR A 244 1.49 -9.11 -0.37
N PRO A 245 2.36 -8.44 -1.13
CA PRO A 245 2.42 -6.99 -1.10
C PRO A 245 1.13 -6.34 -1.57
N THR A 246 0.76 -5.23 -0.95
CA THR A 246 -0.42 -4.46 -1.34
C THR A 246 0.00 -3.08 -1.80
N ALA A 247 -0.72 -2.52 -2.78
CA ALA A 247 -0.42 -1.18 -3.29
C ALA A 247 -0.49 -0.11 -2.19
N SER A 248 -1.29 -0.32 -1.13
CA SER A 248 -1.49 0.65 -0.05
C SER A 248 -0.48 0.50 1.10
N GLY A 249 0.04 -0.70 1.35
CA GLY A 249 0.97 -0.99 2.45
C GLY A 249 0.34 -0.90 3.85
N TRP A 250 -0.99 -0.82 3.96
CA TRP A 250 -1.69 -0.65 5.24
C TRP A 250 -1.58 -1.87 6.17
N ARG A 251 -1.22 -3.02 5.63
CA ARG A 251 -1.13 -4.32 6.32
C ARG A 251 0.29 -4.86 6.36
N ASP A 252 1.29 -4.04 6.06
CA ASP A 252 2.70 -4.43 6.12
C ASP A 252 3.07 -4.71 7.58
N PHE A 253 3.33 -5.99 7.88
CA PHE A 253 3.52 -6.49 9.24
C PHE A 253 4.96 -6.90 9.55
N VAL A 254 5.85 -6.84 8.56
CA VAL A 254 7.31 -6.89 8.72
C VAL A 254 7.85 -5.55 8.28
N VAL A 255 8.28 -4.73 9.25
CA VAL A 255 8.62 -3.32 9.00
C VAL A 255 10.05 -3.06 9.41
N ASP A 256 10.80 -2.30 8.61
CA ASP A 256 12.16 -1.87 8.93
C ASP A 256 12.26 -1.27 10.33
N ALA A 257 13.22 -1.74 11.12
CA ALA A 257 13.33 -1.38 12.53
C ALA A 257 13.59 0.11 12.73
N LYS A 258 14.45 0.72 11.90
CA LYS A 258 14.73 2.16 11.96
C LYS A 258 13.47 2.99 11.72
N THR A 259 12.66 2.58 10.75
CA THR A 259 11.38 3.23 10.42
C THR A 259 10.41 3.20 11.61
N VAL A 260 10.30 2.06 12.28
CA VAL A 260 9.48 1.91 13.49
C VAL A 260 10.06 2.74 14.65
N ASP A 261 11.36 2.61 14.92
CA ASP A 261 12.04 3.28 16.04
C ASP A 261 11.94 4.80 15.92
N ASP A 262 12.14 5.36 14.73
CA ASP A 262 12.03 6.79 14.49
C ASP A 262 10.59 7.28 14.67
N ALA A 263 9.60 6.48 14.24
CA ALA A 263 8.19 6.80 14.46
C ALA A 263 7.83 6.77 15.96
N MET A 264 8.38 5.85 16.74
CA MET A 264 8.09 5.75 18.17
C MET A 264 8.71 6.89 19.00
N LYS A 265 9.80 7.51 18.53
CA LYS A 265 10.46 8.68 19.19
C LYS A 265 9.63 9.96 19.16
N ILE A 266 8.61 10.06 18.30
CA ILE A 266 7.80 11.27 18.11
C ILE A 266 6.99 11.63 19.37
N GLY A 267 6.63 10.63 20.19
CA GLY A 267 5.81 10.86 21.39
C GLY A 267 4.38 11.27 21.05
N TRP A 268 3.70 10.45 20.25
CA TRP A 268 2.36 10.68 19.72
C TRP A 268 1.31 10.99 20.81
N LYS A 269 0.47 12.00 20.54
CA LYS A 269 -0.59 12.47 21.44
C LYS A 269 -1.85 12.85 20.66
N SER A 270 -2.99 12.74 21.33
CA SER A 270 -4.25 13.32 20.85
C SER A 270 -4.08 14.83 20.57
N GLY A 271 -4.72 15.30 19.49
CA GLY A 271 -4.64 16.67 18.98
C GLY A 271 -3.48 16.94 18.01
N MET A 272 -2.50 16.04 17.90
CA MET A 272 -1.43 16.19 16.92
C MET A 272 -1.96 16.11 15.49
N ARG A 273 -1.42 16.96 14.61
CA ARG A 273 -1.75 16.98 13.20
C ARG A 273 -0.82 16.06 12.42
N VAL A 274 -1.41 15.25 11.55
CA VAL A 274 -0.70 14.27 10.74
C VAL A 274 -1.08 14.39 9.27
N LYS A 275 -0.25 13.82 8.42
CA LYS A 275 -0.53 13.64 7.00
C LYS A 275 -0.04 12.28 6.52
N LEU A 276 -0.57 11.82 5.40
CA LEU A 276 0.01 10.69 4.70
C LEU A 276 1.37 11.06 4.08
N PRO A 277 2.38 10.17 4.15
CA PRO A 277 3.60 10.31 3.39
C PRO A 277 3.29 10.43 1.90
N LEU A 278 4.05 11.27 1.19
CA LEU A 278 3.94 11.35 -0.27
C LEU A 278 4.46 10.04 -0.89
N LYS A 279 3.54 9.17 -1.32
CA LYS A 279 3.85 8.06 -2.23
C LYS A 279 3.78 8.58 -3.67
N LYS A 280 4.82 8.35 -4.46
CA LYS A 280 4.81 8.69 -5.90
C LYS A 280 4.03 7.59 -6.62
N TYR A 281 2.71 7.66 -6.59
CA TYR A 281 1.88 6.84 -7.47
C TYR A 281 2.04 7.33 -8.92
N GLU A 282 3.07 6.86 -9.61
CA GLU A 282 3.11 6.90 -11.07
C GLU A 282 2.33 5.69 -11.59
N SER A 283 1.00 5.76 -11.51
CA SER A 283 0.15 4.93 -12.36
C SER A 283 -0.35 5.79 -13.51
N SER A 284 0.02 5.42 -14.72
CA SER A 284 -0.19 6.18 -15.97
C SER A 284 -1.65 6.48 -16.32
N ASN A 285 -2.63 6.19 -15.46
CA ASN A 285 -4.04 6.57 -15.66
C ASN A 285 -4.82 6.90 -14.37
N SER A 286 -4.15 7.18 -13.26
CA SER A 286 -4.79 7.81 -12.10
C SER A 286 -3.91 8.93 -11.59
N LYS A 287 -4.19 10.16 -12.04
CA LYS A 287 -3.75 11.38 -11.35
C LYS A 287 -4.50 11.52 -10.02
N MET A 288 -4.59 10.46 -9.23
CA MET A 288 -4.86 10.62 -7.81
C MET A 288 -3.51 10.76 -7.13
N THR A 289 -2.92 11.95 -7.28
CA THR A 289 -2.03 12.45 -6.25
C THR A 289 -2.84 12.33 -4.96
N ILE A 290 -2.51 11.38 -4.08
CA ILE A 290 -3.01 11.43 -2.70
C ILE A 290 -2.36 12.68 -2.13
N SER A 291 -3.00 13.81 -2.38
CA SER A 291 -2.52 15.14 -2.10
C SER A 291 -2.50 15.29 -0.61
N GLN A 292 -1.37 14.92 0.01
CA GLN A 292 -1.05 15.11 1.43
C GLN A 292 -2.28 15.04 2.33
N LEU A 293 -3.07 13.96 2.28
CA LEU A 293 -4.29 13.89 3.10
C LEU A 293 -3.89 14.13 4.55
N LYS A 294 -4.53 15.11 5.18
CA LYS A 294 -4.20 15.59 6.51
C LYS A 294 -5.25 15.07 7.48
N GLY A 295 -4.92 14.99 8.75
CA GLY A 295 -5.85 14.60 9.79
C GLY A 295 -5.38 15.05 11.16
N THR A 296 -6.21 14.77 12.16
CA THR A 296 -5.93 15.02 13.56
C THR A 296 -6.04 13.72 14.34
N ILE A 297 -5.04 13.42 15.16
CA ILE A 297 -5.10 12.25 16.06
C ILE A 297 -6.18 12.50 17.11
N SER A 298 -7.26 11.72 17.09
CA SER A 298 -8.32 11.78 18.11
C SER A 298 -7.88 11.04 19.38
N PHE A 299 -7.25 9.88 19.22
CA PHE A 299 -6.88 9.00 20.32
C PHE A 299 -5.59 8.22 20.05
N VAL A 300 -4.89 7.85 21.12
CA VAL A 300 -3.70 6.99 21.07
C VAL A 300 -3.93 5.79 21.97
N PHE A 301 -4.11 4.62 21.39
CA PHE A 301 -4.25 3.36 22.12
C PHE A 301 -2.89 2.94 22.72
N ASN A 302 -2.91 2.42 23.94
CA ASN A 302 -1.72 1.98 24.70
C ASN A 302 -0.76 3.12 25.09
N HIS A 303 -0.97 3.71 26.27
CA HIS A 303 -0.11 4.77 26.84
C HIS A 303 1.18 4.25 27.51
N SER A 304 1.35 2.93 27.63
CA SER A 304 2.48 2.29 28.31
C SER A 304 3.67 2.11 27.38
N SER A 305 4.73 2.87 27.66
CA SER A 305 6.18 2.66 27.38
C SER A 305 6.59 2.10 26.01
N ASN A 306 7.25 2.93 25.18
CA ASN A 306 8.26 2.67 24.11
C ASN A 306 8.21 1.40 23.23
N VAL A 307 7.25 0.49 23.40
CA VAL A 307 7.15 -0.78 22.69
C VAL A 307 6.27 -0.53 21.47
N PRO A 308 6.78 -0.81 20.26
CA PRO A 308 5.98 -0.71 19.05
C PRO A 308 4.74 -1.61 19.11
N ASN A 309 3.59 -1.08 18.70
CA ASN A 309 2.34 -1.82 18.67
C ASN A 309 1.51 -1.41 17.43
N TRP A 310 0.59 -2.30 17.05
CA TRP A 310 -0.19 -2.23 15.83
C TRP A 310 -1.41 -1.31 15.97
N ARG A 311 -1.61 -0.42 14.98
CA ARG A 311 -2.77 0.48 14.84
C ARG A 311 -3.11 1.30 16.08
N ILE A 312 -2.08 1.89 16.69
CA ILE A 312 -2.27 2.66 17.94
C ILE A 312 -2.78 4.09 17.76
N LEU A 313 -2.81 4.62 16.54
CA LEU A 313 -3.27 6.00 16.30
C LEU A 313 -4.66 5.98 15.69
N GLU A 314 -5.64 6.59 16.37
CA GLU A 314 -6.91 6.94 15.77
C GLU A 314 -6.83 8.34 15.17
N VAL A 315 -7.14 8.45 13.88
CA VAL A 315 -7.02 9.68 13.10
C VAL A 315 -8.37 10.03 12.50
N ASN A 316 -8.80 11.27 12.75
CA ASN A 316 -9.89 11.91 12.03
C ASN A 316 -9.29 12.65 10.83
N TRP A 317 -9.52 12.12 9.63
CA TRP A 317 -9.00 12.67 8.38
C TRP A 317 -9.77 13.92 7.94
N ASP A 318 -9.06 14.91 7.42
CA ASP A 318 -9.60 16.16 6.89
C ASP A 318 -10.14 15.92 5.45
N GLY A 319 -11.40 16.22 5.18
CA GLY A 319 -12.02 16.09 3.85
C GLY A 319 -13.17 15.09 3.82
N LEU A 320 -13.77 14.86 2.64
CA LEU A 320 -14.82 13.87 2.46
C LEU A 320 -14.27 12.46 2.73
N ASP A 321 -15.07 11.60 3.36
CA ASP A 321 -14.71 10.21 3.68
C ASP A 321 -14.11 9.51 2.46
N ILE A 322 -12.80 9.25 2.48
CA ILE A 322 -12.13 8.43 1.47
C ILE A 322 -12.22 6.98 1.97
N PRO A 323 -13.07 6.12 1.37
CA PRO A 323 -13.42 4.80 1.96
C PRO A 323 -12.24 3.83 2.11
N GLN A 324 -11.08 4.16 1.55
CA GLN A 324 -9.92 3.29 1.45
C GLN A 324 -8.86 3.56 2.51
N ILE A 325 -9.05 4.59 3.35
CA ILE A 325 -8.06 5.00 4.35
C ILE A 325 -8.59 4.63 5.74
N PRO A 326 -7.88 3.77 6.50
CA PRO A 326 -8.32 3.40 7.84
C PRO A 326 -8.16 4.57 8.81
N ASN A 327 -9.08 4.70 9.76
CA ASN A 327 -8.96 5.66 10.87
C ASN A 327 -7.95 5.18 11.92
N LEU A 328 -7.76 3.86 12.06
CA LEU A 328 -6.75 3.27 12.93
C LEU A 328 -5.48 2.96 12.13
N VAL A 329 -4.40 3.68 12.41
CA VAL A 329 -3.14 3.59 11.67
C VAL A 329 -1.95 3.33 12.60
N ASN A 330 -0.88 2.82 12.00
CA ASN A 330 0.39 2.67 12.70
C ASN A 330 1.16 4.01 12.74
N PRO A 331 1.97 4.26 13.79
CA PRO A 331 2.88 5.40 13.88
C PRO A 331 3.75 5.62 12.63
N TRP A 332 4.29 4.56 12.04
CA TRP A 332 5.17 4.60 10.88
C TRP A 332 4.44 4.80 9.53
N GLN A 333 3.10 4.92 9.54
CA GLN A 333 2.31 5.13 8.33
C GLN A 333 1.91 6.60 8.12
N VAL A 334 2.26 7.49 9.07
CA VAL A 334 1.90 8.91 9.04
C VAL A 334 3.10 9.79 9.39
N GLU A 335 3.07 11.03 8.90
CA GLU A 335 4.06 12.06 9.23
C GLU A 335 3.42 13.17 10.05
N VAL A 336 4.18 13.76 10.99
CA VAL A 336 3.74 14.97 11.68
C VAL A 336 3.60 16.12 10.69
N TYR A 337 2.47 16.82 10.76
CA TYR A 337 2.17 17.99 9.95
C TYR A 337 2.12 19.24 10.84
N ASN A 338 3.19 20.03 10.84
CA ASN A 338 3.24 21.28 11.59
C ASN A 338 2.52 22.40 10.83
N ILE A 339 1.51 23.01 11.49
CA ILE A 339 0.79 24.18 10.96
C ILE A 339 1.56 25.50 11.23
N HIS A 340 2.56 25.48 12.12
CA HIS A 340 3.27 26.67 12.59
C HIS A 340 4.77 26.70 12.24
N ALA A 341 5.15 26.42 10.98
CA ALA A 341 6.46 26.84 10.50
C ALA A 341 6.36 28.34 10.12
N PRO A 342 7.09 29.27 10.78
CA PRO A 342 7.04 30.66 10.37
C PRO A 342 7.68 30.78 8.99
N SER A 343 6.89 31.24 8.02
CA SER A 343 7.40 31.75 6.76
C SER A 343 8.32 32.93 7.05
N THR A 344 9.63 32.71 7.03
CA THR A 344 10.62 33.79 6.99
C THR A 344 10.57 34.44 5.61
N SER A 345 9.57 35.29 5.38
CA SER A 345 9.67 36.36 4.40
C SER A 345 10.23 37.58 5.11
N SER A 346 11.54 37.79 4.96
CA SER A 346 12.17 39.07 5.24
C SER A 346 11.64 40.10 4.25
N SER A 347 10.73 40.98 4.69
CA SER A 347 10.44 42.20 3.96
C SER A 347 10.62 43.40 4.89
N THR A 348 11.65 44.14 4.54
CA THR A 348 12.14 45.40 5.09
C THR A 348 11.02 46.42 5.31
N VAL A 349 11.07 47.05 6.48
CA VAL A 349 10.25 48.19 6.88
C VAL A 349 10.42 49.33 5.88
N ASN A 350 9.31 49.82 5.32
CA ASN A 350 9.24 51.13 4.69
C ASN A 350 8.01 51.88 5.22
N ASN A 351 8.25 52.91 6.03
CA ASN A 351 7.29 53.97 6.33
C ASN A 351 7.19 54.92 5.13
N PRO A 352 6.03 55.58 4.94
CA PRO A 352 6.05 57.03 5.15
C PRO A 352 4.79 57.66 5.81
N ARG A 353 5.10 58.82 6.42
CA ARG A 353 4.38 59.87 7.16
C ARG A 353 2.99 60.40 6.68
N LEU A 354 2.17 60.71 7.70
CA LEU A 354 1.41 61.95 8.07
C LEU A 354 0.56 62.73 7.05
N ALA A 355 -0.73 62.90 7.39
CA ALA A 355 -1.44 64.21 7.41
C ALA A 355 -2.70 64.14 8.31
N GLU A 356 -2.90 65.16 9.15
CA GLU A 356 -4.03 65.37 10.08
C GLU A 356 -5.18 66.23 9.48
N SER A 357 -6.26 66.36 10.29
CA SER A 357 -7.43 67.27 10.22
C SER A 357 -8.67 66.69 9.49
N SER A 358 -9.93 66.77 9.95
CA SER A 358 -10.62 67.66 10.92
C SER A 358 -11.95 67.01 11.39
N SER A 359 -12.40 67.30 12.62
CA SER A 359 -13.77 67.04 13.15
C SER A 359 -14.76 68.17 12.72
N PRO A 360 -16.06 68.30 13.17
CA PRO A 360 -16.93 67.46 14.04
C PRO A 360 -18.45 67.41 13.64
N GLN A 361 -19.28 66.74 14.48
CA GLN A 361 -20.71 67.00 14.87
C GLN A 361 -21.65 65.76 14.77
N GLN A 362 -22.11 65.16 15.90
CA GLN A 362 -23.28 65.48 16.79
C GLN A 362 -24.62 64.98 16.18
N ILE A 363 -25.41 64.05 16.75
CA ILE A 363 -26.39 64.19 17.87
C ILE A 363 -27.00 62.79 18.22
N PRO A 364 -27.61 62.57 19.42
CA PRO A 364 -27.64 61.29 20.15
C PRO A 364 -29.03 60.73 20.59
N TYR A 365 -29.02 59.59 21.32
CA TYR A 365 -30.03 58.97 22.22
C TYR A 365 -31.35 58.43 21.62
N SER A 366 -31.88 57.25 22.00
CA SER A 366 -32.53 57.01 23.31
C SER A 366 -32.82 55.52 23.60
N MET A 367 -32.86 55.19 24.90
CA MET A 367 -33.17 53.88 25.51
C MET A 367 -34.69 53.61 25.62
N PRO A 368 -35.13 52.34 25.82
CA PRO A 368 -36.54 51.97 25.95
C PRO A 368 -37.00 51.84 27.41
N GLY A 369 -38.30 52.04 27.63
CA GLY A 369 -39.04 51.45 28.74
C GLY A 369 -40.05 52.39 29.39
N THR A 370 -41.34 52.01 29.36
CA THR A 370 -42.18 51.88 30.56
C THR A 370 -43.49 51.18 30.26
N SER A 371 -43.81 50.24 31.14
CA SER A 371 -45.06 49.54 31.39
C SER A 371 -46.20 50.44 31.88
N GLY A 372 -47.45 50.03 31.66
CA GLY A 372 -48.49 50.18 32.69
C GLY A 372 -49.88 50.67 32.26
N THR A 373 -50.85 49.74 32.37
CA THR A 373 -52.21 49.89 32.94
C THR A 373 -53.35 50.61 32.18
N LEU A 374 -54.36 49.77 31.85
CA LEU A 374 -55.83 49.94 31.81
C LEU A 374 -56.39 50.83 32.95
N PRO A 375 -57.63 51.42 32.86
CA PRO A 375 -58.91 50.68 32.70
C PRO A 375 -60.10 51.37 31.99
N ASP A 376 -61.17 50.57 31.86
CA ASP A 376 -62.62 50.84 31.79
C ASP A 376 -63.21 51.83 30.77
N THR A 377 -63.94 51.28 29.78
CA THR A 377 -65.41 51.37 29.68
C THR A 377 -65.97 50.38 28.65
#